data_AF-A0A432QT74-F1
#
_entry.id   AF-A0A432QT74-F1
#
_cell.length_a   1.000
_cell.length_b   1.000
_cell.length_c   1.000
_cell.angle_alpha   90.00
_cell.angle_beta   90.00
_cell.angle_gamma   90.00
#
_symmetry.space_group_name_H-M   'P 1'
#
loop_
_entity.id
_entity.type
_entity.pdbx_description
1 polymer ?
#
loop_
_entity_poly.entity_id
_entity_poly.type
_entity_poly.pdbx_seq_one_letter_code
_entity_poly.pdbx_strand_id
1 'polypeptide(L)'
;MQCPGQDNRYWNGDAVFEIPCPTCGNILEFFKDDSQRSCKDCGNKVLNPRIDFGCAAYCPHAEQCLGSMPPELLAKQKNLFKDKLSIAVRKHLTGKEEIYKRATIRTEFAEELCDKEQRGFPAAIVAASLLLDCKNPQEILEQVKGDNNLNEAVKNLLQS
;
A
#
# COMPACT_ATOMS: atom_id res chain seq x y z
N MET A 1 6.47 4.42 18.66
CA MET A 1 6.99 4.08 17.31
C MET A 1 6.29 5.00 16.33
N GLN A 2 7.02 5.70 15.45
CA GLN A 2 6.49 6.77 14.60
C GLN A 2 6.43 6.29 13.14
N CYS A 3 5.31 6.46 12.46
CA CYS A 3 5.15 5.99 11.09
C CYS A 3 6.06 6.77 10.12
N PRO A 4 6.71 6.11 9.15
CA PRO A 4 7.42 6.80 8.07
C PRO A 4 6.42 7.71 7.33
N GLY A 5 6.70 9.01 7.23
CA GLY A 5 5.81 10.00 6.61
C GLY A 5 4.93 10.81 7.56
N GLN A 6 4.92 10.51 8.86
CA GLN A 6 4.31 11.37 9.89
C GLN A 6 5.38 12.25 10.57
N ASP A 7 6.03 13.12 9.79
CA ASP A 7 6.94 14.13 10.32
C ASP A 7 6.16 15.35 10.83
N ASN A 8 6.34 15.70 12.11
CA ASN A 8 5.63 16.80 12.77
C ASN A 8 6.24 18.18 12.53
N ARG A 9 7.41 18.25 11.88
CA ARG A 9 8.14 19.51 11.62
C ARG A 9 7.42 20.49 10.70
N TYR A 10 6.38 20.05 9.98
CA TYR A 10 5.60 20.89 9.05
C TYR A 10 4.11 21.01 9.45
N TRP A 11 3.76 20.76 10.71
CA TRP A 11 2.38 20.84 11.17
C TRP A 11 1.90 22.28 11.31
N ASN A 12 0.89 22.64 10.51
CA ASN A 12 0.08 23.84 10.69
C ASN A 12 -1.14 23.51 11.58
N GLY A 13 -1.84 24.53 12.10
CA GLY A 13 -2.87 24.43 13.16
C GLY A 13 -4.08 23.49 12.95
N ASP A 14 -4.21 22.82 11.80
CA ASP A 14 -5.22 21.79 11.52
C ASP A 14 -4.76 20.38 11.97
N ALA A 15 -4.33 20.26 13.22
CA ALA A 15 -3.79 19.02 13.78
C ALA A 15 -4.86 18.01 14.20
N VAL A 16 -6.12 18.45 14.34
CA VAL A 16 -7.25 17.66 14.83
C VAL A 16 -8.43 17.80 13.87
N PHE A 17 -9.17 16.71 13.66
CA PHE A 17 -10.42 16.73 12.92
C PHE A 17 -11.41 15.73 13.51
N GLU A 18 -12.68 15.97 13.26
CA GLU A 18 -13.78 15.17 13.79
C GLU A 18 -14.41 14.31 12.71
N ILE A 19 -14.75 13.07 13.05
CA ILE A 19 -15.57 12.19 12.22
C ILE A 19 -16.64 11.49 13.06
N PRO A 20 -17.83 11.22 12.52
CA PRO A 20 -18.80 10.39 13.21
C PRO A 20 -18.34 8.92 13.21
N CYS A 21 -18.54 8.24 14.35
CA CYS A 21 -18.32 6.80 14.45
C CYS A 21 -19.26 6.06 13.49
N PRO A 22 -18.75 5.18 12.62
CA PRO A 22 -19.58 4.44 11.67
C PRO A 22 -20.55 3.45 12.34
N THR A 23 -20.36 3.15 13.61
CA THR A 23 -21.18 2.19 14.37
C THR A 23 -22.29 2.85 15.18
N CYS A 24 -22.01 3.97 15.86
CA CYS A 24 -22.97 4.61 16.76
C CYS A 24 -23.21 6.10 16.47
N GLY A 25 -22.51 6.69 15.50
CA GLY A 25 -22.66 8.10 15.14
C GLY A 25 -21.99 9.11 16.08
N ASN A 26 -21.44 8.68 17.22
CA ASN A 26 -20.75 9.58 18.14
C ASN A 26 -19.53 10.24 17.48
N ILE A 27 -19.30 11.52 17.79
CA ILE A 27 -18.19 12.29 17.21
C ILE A 27 -16.85 11.83 17.81
N LEU A 28 -15.93 11.49 16.92
CA LEU A 28 -14.58 11.05 17.24
C LEU A 28 -13.60 12.13 16.80
N GLU A 29 -12.84 12.64 17.76
CA GLU A 29 -11.69 13.49 17.49
C GLU A 29 -10.49 12.62 17.13
N PHE A 30 -9.95 12.84 15.93
CA PHE A 30 -8.71 12.25 15.45
C PHE A 30 -7.64 13.32 15.35
N PHE A 31 -6.45 12.97 15.80
CA PHE A 31 -5.25 13.72 15.46
C PHE A 31 -4.73 13.24 14.10
N LYS A 32 -4.00 14.12 13.41
CA LYS A 32 -3.41 13.78 12.11
C LYS A 32 -2.48 12.57 12.15
N ASP A 33 -1.88 12.30 13.30
CA ASP A 33 -0.98 11.17 13.53
C ASP A 33 -1.66 9.91 14.07
N ASP A 34 -2.88 10.04 14.62
CA ASP A 34 -3.66 8.90 15.09
C ASP A 34 -3.98 7.96 13.93
N SER A 35 -3.44 6.74 13.94
CA SER A 35 -3.81 5.70 12.98
C SER A 35 -5.22 5.18 13.21
N GLN A 36 -5.64 5.07 14.47
CA GLN A 36 -6.97 4.62 14.88
C GLN A 36 -7.35 5.20 16.24
N ARG A 37 -8.65 5.32 16.50
CA ARG A 37 -9.23 5.75 17.78
C ARG A 37 -10.32 4.78 18.22
N SER A 38 -10.36 4.47 19.51
CA SER A 38 -11.49 3.75 20.10
C SER A 38 -12.63 4.74 20.40
N CYS A 39 -13.84 4.40 19.97
CA CYS A 39 -15.03 5.17 20.32
C CYS A 39 -15.34 5.06 21.82
N LYS A 40 -15.53 6.19 22.49
CA LYS A 40 -15.85 6.23 23.93
C LYS A 40 -17.26 5.70 24.25
N ASP A 41 -18.18 5.75 23.28
CA ASP A 41 -19.56 5.30 23.47
C ASP A 41 -19.74 3.80 23.20
N CYS A 42 -19.27 3.31 22.05
CA CYS A 42 -19.52 1.93 21.63
C CYS A 42 -18.29 1.01 21.75
N GLY A 43 -17.12 1.56 22.08
CA GLY A 43 -15.87 0.80 22.20
C GLY A 43 -15.25 0.38 20.86
N ASN A 44 -15.91 0.61 19.72
CA ASN A 44 -15.39 0.20 18.42
C ASN A 44 -14.12 0.97 18.04
N LYS A 45 -13.13 0.28 17.47
CA LYS A 45 -11.92 0.90 16.91
C LYS A 45 -12.21 1.42 15.52
N VAL A 46 -12.01 2.71 15.32
CA VAL A 46 -12.25 3.41 14.07
C VAL A 46 -10.89 3.81 13.50
N LEU A 47 -10.65 3.47 12.23
CA LEU A 47 -9.44 3.86 11.52
C LEU A 47 -9.54 5.31 11.07
N ASN A 48 -8.40 6.00 11.03
CA ASN A 48 -8.33 7.35 10.51
C ASN A 48 -8.53 7.35 8.98
N PRO A 49 -9.61 7.94 8.44
CA PRO A 49 -9.90 7.92 7.00
C PRO A 49 -8.98 8.84 6.19
N ARG A 50 -8.21 9.71 6.84
CA ARG A 50 -7.24 10.60 6.18
C ARG A 50 -5.85 9.97 6.04
N ILE A 51 -5.62 8.79 6.61
CA ILE A 51 -4.37 8.04 6.45
C ILE A 51 -4.53 7.00 5.34
N ASP A 52 -3.58 6.99 4.40
CA ASP A 52 -3.48 5.92 3.40
C ASP A 52 -2.77 4.71 4.05
N PHE A 53 -3.51 3.63 4.24
CA PHE A 53 -2.99 2.38 4.79
C PHE A 53 -2.33 1.49 3.72
N GLY A 54 -1.97 2.02 2.54
CA GLY A 54 -1.18 1.29 1.54
C GLY A 54 0.10 0.68 2.11
N CYS A 55 0.68 1.30 3.14
CA CYS A 55 1.83 0.76 3.86
C CYS A 55 1.55 -0.55 4.63
N ALA A 56 0.30 -0.79 5.00
CA ALA A 56 -0.11 -1.99 5.73
C ALA A 56 -0.07 -3.26 4.87
N ALA A 57 -0.02 -3.14 3.55
CA ALA A 57 0.21 -4.28 2.66
C ALA A 57 1.56 -4.97 2.92
N TYR A 58 2.50 -4.26 3.54
CA TYR A 58 3.88 -4.72 3.64
C TYR A 58 4.58 -4.38 4.96
N CYS A 59 3.96 -3.58 5.84
CA CYS A 59 4.51 -3.27 7.16
C CYS A 59 4.41 -4.50 8.09
N PRO A 60 5.50 -4.93 8.74
CA PRO A 60 5.46 -6.05 9.69
C PRO A 60 4.62 -5.75 10.94
N HIS A 61 4.31 -4.47 11.21
CA HIS A 61 3.45 -4.02 12.31
C HIS A 61 2.03 -3.65 11.85
N ALA A 62 1.64 -4.00 10.61
CA ALA A 62 0.34 -3.66 10.04
C ALA A 62 -0.83 -4.14 10.91
N GLU A 63 -0.74 -5.33 11.50
CA GLU A 63 -1.77 -5.91 12.38
C GLU A 63 -1.99 -5.09 13.66
N GLN A 64 -0.95 -4.44 14.19
CA GLN A 64 -1.08 -3.56 15.36
C GLN A 64 -1.74 -2.22 14.99
N CYS A 65 -1.57 -1.78 13.75
CA CYS A 65 -2.08 -0.52 13.22
C CYS A 65 -3.54 -0.61 12.74
N LEU A 66 -3.86 -1.65 11.96
CA LEU A 66 -5.19 -1.92 11.44
C LEU A 66 -6.09 -2.69 12.42
N GLY A 67 -5.51 -3.18 13.52
CA GLY A 67 -6.15 -4.14 14.40
C GLY A 67 -6.32 -5.51 13.73
N SER A 68 -7.11 -6.37 14.38
CA SER A 68 -7.55 -7.64 13.80
C SER A 68 -8.62 -7.40 12.74
N MET A 69 -8.23 -6.81 11.60
CA MET A 69 -9.08 -6.87 10.42
C MET A 69 -9.19 -8.33 9.97
N PRO A 70 -10.37 -8.77 9.49
CA PRO A 70 -10.52 -10.09 8.90
C PRO A 70 -9.42 -10.30 7.83
N PRO A 71 -8.68 -11.42 7.87
CA PRO A 71 -7.60 -11.71 6.92
C PRO A 71 -8.02 -11.54 5.45
N GLU A 72 -9.31 -11.76 5.17
CA GLU A 72 -9.95 -11.59 3.87
C GLU A 72 -9.84 -10.15 3.33
N LEU A 73 -9.93 -9.12 4.18
CA LEU A 73 -9.81 -7.72 3.75
C LEU A 73 -8.37 -7.30 3.49
N LEU A 74 -7.41 -7.84 4.25
CA LEU A 74 -5.97 -7.62 4.02
C LEU A 74 -5.51 -8.28 2.71
N ALA A 75 -5.96 -9.51 2.45
CA ALA A 75 -5.71 -10.19 1.18
C ALA A 75 -6.31 -9.42 -0.01
N LYS A 76 -7.53 -8.87 0.17
CA LYS A 76 -8.19 -8.05 -0.85
C LYS A 76 -7.45 -6.76 -1.18
N GLN A 77 -6.79 -6.13 -0.19
CA GLN A 77 -5.96 -4.94 -0.41
C GLN A 77 -4.63 -5.23 -1.11
N LYS A 78 -3.95 -6.34 -0.76
CA LYS A 78 -2.73 -6.78 -1.48
C LYS A 78 -3.01 -7.03 -2.97
N ASN A 79 -4.14 -7.69 -3.27
CA ASN A 79 -4.58 -7.91 -4.65
C ASN A 79 -4.86 -6.58 -5.36
N LEU A 80 -5.45 -5.59 -4.67
CA LEU A 80 -5.82 -4.31 -5.28
C LEU A 80 -4.61 -3.54 -5.85
N PHE A 81 -3.45 -3.56 -5.18
CA PHE A 81 -2.25 -2.88 -5.69
C PHE A 81 -1.71 -3.58 -6.95
N LYS A 82 -1.54 -4.91 -6.89
CA LYS A 82 -1.07 -5.72 -8.02
C LYS A 82 -1.99 -5.59 -9.22
N ASP A 83 -3.31 -5.62 -9.01
CA ASP A 83 -4.31 -5.50 -10.06
C ASP A 83 -4.24 -4.13 -10.73
N LYS A 84 -4.15 -3.04 -9.95
CA LYS A 84 -3.98 -1.68 -10.47
C LYS A 84 -2.70 -1.55 -11.30
N LEU A 85 -1.59 -2.08 -10.80
CA LEU A 85 -0.31 -2.02 -11.49
C LEU A 85 -0.35 -2.83 -12.79
N SER A 86 -0.93 -4.02 -12.76
CA SER A 86 -1.13 -4.88 -13.94
C SER A 86 -1.94 -4.20 -15.03
N ILE A 87 -3.04 -3.54 -14.67
CA ILE A 87 -3.85 -2.76 -15.61
C ILE A 87 -3.05 -1.59 -16.21
N ALA A 88 -2.31 -0.84 -15.38
CA ALA A 88 -1.50 0.28 -15.84
C ALA A 88 -0.38 -0.18 -16.79
N VAL A 89 0.32 -1.25 -16.45
CA VAL A 89 1.37 -1.86 -17.29
C VAL A 89 0.78 -2.34 -18.61
N ARG A 90 -0.36 -3.05 -18.59
CA ARG A 90 -1.02 -3.51 -19.81
C ARG A 90 -1.37 -2.36 -20.74
N LYS A 91 -1.87 -1.24 -20.20
CA LYS A 91 -2.17 -0.04 -20.96
C LYS A 91 -0.91 0.56 -21.62
N HIS A 92 0.20 0.63 -20.89
CA HIS A 92 1.48 1.09 -21.44
C HIS A 92 2.09 0.13 -22.47
N LEU A 93 1.75 -1.16 -22.41
CA LEU A 93 2.18 -2.19 -23.35
C LEU A 93 1.15 -2.48 -24.44
N THR A 94 0.20 -1.57 -24.70
CA THR A 94 -0.78 -1.73 -25.79
C THR A 94 -0.06 -1.96 -27.13
N GLY A 95 -0.39 -3.05 -27.82
CA GLY A 95 0.29 -3.48 -29.05
C GLY A 95 1.57 -4.31 -28.83
N LYS A 96 1.91 -4.65 -27.59
CA LYS A 96 3.07 -5.46 -27.18
C LYS A 96 2.67 -6.58 -26.22
N GLU A 97 1.63 -7.32 -26.57
CA GLU A 97 1.03 -8.36 -25.73
C GLU A 97 2.03 -9.46 -25.31
N GLU A 98 2.99 -9.81 -26.17
CA GLU A 98 4.01 -10.81 -25.84
C GLU A 98 4.95 -10.35 -24.70
N ILE A 99 5.23 -9.05 -24.61
CA ILE A 99 6.02 -8.48 -23.51
C ILE A 99 5.20 -8.52 -22.21
N TYR A 100 3.92 -8.16 -22.30
CA TYR A 100 3.03 -8.22 -21.15
C TYR A 100 2.90 -9.64 -20.61
N LYS A 101 2.67 -10.64 -21.47
CA LYS A 101 2.63 -12.06 -21.08
C LYS A 101 3.91 -12.50 -20.37
N ARG A 102 5.08 -12.17 -20.93
CA ARG A 102 6.37 -12.48 -20.32
C ARG A 102 6.52 -11.84 -18.95
N ALA A 103 6.08 -10.60 -18.79
CA ALA A 103 6.11 -9.90 -17.52
C ALA A 103 5.21 -10.57 -16.48
N THR A 104 3.99 -10.97 -16.85
CA THR A 104 3.07 -11.68 -15.94
C THR A 104 3.63 -13.01 -15.46
N ILE A 105 4.16 -13.83 -16.38
CA ILE A 105 4.78 -15.12 -16.03
C ILE A 105 5.95 -14.93 -15.06
N ARG A 106 6.82 -13.94 -15.32
CA ARG A 106 7.94 -13.61 -14.44
C ARG A 106 7.45 -13.18 -13.05
N THR A 107 6.38 -12.40 -12.98
CA THR A 107 5.79 -11.97 -11.71
C THR A 107 5.25 -13.13 -10.90
N GLU A 108 4.61 -14.12 -11.53
CA GLU A 108 4.14 -15.33 -10.85
C GLU A 108 5.28 -16.12 -10.21
N PHE A 109 6.38 -16.34 -10.95
CA PHE A 109 7.58 -16.98 -10.39
C PHE A 109 8.22 -16.17 -9.25
N ALA A 110 8.26 -14.85 -9.38
CA ALA A 110 8.81 -13.98 -8.35
C ALA A 110 8.00 -14.03 -7.05
N GLU A 111 6.66 -14.11 -7.14
CA GLU A 111 5.79 -14.31 -5.99
C GLU A 111 6.06 -15.65 -5.30
N GLU A 112 6.11 -16.75 -6.07
CA GLU A 112 6.37 -18.08 -5.51
C GLU A 112 7.71 -18.14 -4.78
N LEU A 113 8.73 -17.46 -5.30
CA LEU A 113 10.04 -17.33 -4.64
C LEU A 113 9.97 -16.49 -3.37
N CYS A 114 9.23 -15.37 -3.39
CA CYS A 114 9.05 -14.54 -2.19
C CYS A 114 8.38 -15.32 -1.05
N ASP A 115 7.39 -16.14 -1.37
CA ASP A 115 6.67 -16.96 -0.39
C ASP A 115 7.56 -18.06 0.22
N LYS A 116 8.47 -18.63 -0.57
CA LYS A 116 9.42 -19.66 -0.12
C LYS A 116 10.57 -19.09 0.72
N GLU A 117 11.19 -18.00 0.27
CA GLU A 117 12.38 -17.43 0.90
C GLU A 117 12.06 -16.56 2.12
N GLN A 118 10.82 -16.04 2.21
CA GLN A 118 10.34 -15.14 3.27
C GLN A 118 11.31 -13.96 3.55
N ARG A 119 12.02 -13.50 2.51
CA ARG A 119 13.06 -12.48 2.60
C ARG A 119 12.86 -11.42 1.53
N GLY A 120 13.16 -10.17 1.90
CA GLY A 120 13.07 -9.03 1.00
C GLY A 120 11.71 -8.34 1.12
N PHE A 121 11.40 -7.50 0.14
CA PHE A 121 10.20 -6.69 0.13
C PHE A 121 9.25 -7.16 -0.97
N PRO A 122 8.29 -8.07 -0.68
CA PRO A 122 7.54 -8.80 -1.70
C PRO A 122 6.82 -7.86 -2.68
N ALA A 123 6.17 -6.81 -2.17
CA ALA A 123 5.48 -5.84 -3.01
C ALA A 123 6.43 -5.16 -4.01
N ALA A 124 7.65 -4.82 -3.61
CA ALA A 124 8.64 -4.23 -4.51
C ALA A 124 9.19 -5.22 -5.53
N ILE A 125 9.43 -6.47 -5.13
CA ILE A 125 9.91 -7.53 -6.03
C ILE A 125 8.85 -7.82 -7.10
N VAL A 126 7.60 -7.98 -6.69
CA VAL A 126 6.46 -8.18 -7.58
C VAL A 126 6.30 -7.00 -8.54
N ALA A 127 6.31 -5.76 -8.03
CA ALA A 127 6.21 -4.57 -8.87
C ALA A 127 7.39 -4.44 -9.85
N ALA A 128 8.63 -4.63 -9.39
CA ALA A 128 9.82 -4.58 -10.24
C ALA A 128 9.78 -5.66 -11.34
N SER A 129 9.37 -6.88 -10.99
CA SER A 129 9.25 -7.98 -11.97
C SER A 129 8.27 -7.65 -13.10
N LEU A 130 7.18 -6.97 -12.79
CA LEU A 130 6.15 -6.59 -13.77
C LEU A 130 6.61 -5.40 -14.62
N LEU A 131 7.33 -4.46 -14.01
CA LEU A 131 7.80 -3.22 -14.63
C LEU A 131 9.11 -3.36 -15.41
N LEU A 132 9.84 -4.47 -15.28
CA LEU A 132 11.18 -4.66 -15.85
C LEU A 132 11.28 -4.38 -17.36
N ASP A 133 10.24 -4.74 -18.11
CA ASP A 133 10.22 -4.55 -19.57
C ASP A 133 9.57 -3.21 -20.01
N CYS A 134 9.17 -2.37 -19.05
CA CYS A 134 8.55 -1.07 -19.31
C CYS A 134 9.63 0.00 -19.51
N LYS A 135 9.42 0.90 -20.50
CA LYS A 135 10.37 2.00 -20.75
C LYS A 135 10.38 3.06 -19.65
N ASN A 136 9.22 3.36 -19.06
CA ASN A 136 9.04 4.40 -18.06
C ASN A 136 8.38 3.81 -16.79
N PRO A 137 9.09 2.98 -16.01
CA PRO A 137 8.50 2.31 -14.86
C PRO A 137 8.10 3.28 -13.73
N GLN A 138 8.77 4.43 -13.59
CA GLN A 138 8.44 5.44 -12.58
C GLN A 138 7.09 6.11 -12.84
N GLU A 139 6.80 6.45 -14.10
CA GLU A 139 5.53 7.06 -14.49
C GLU A 139 4.34 6.15 -14.16
N ILE A 140 4.52 4.84 -14.35
CA ILE A 140 3.49 3.83 -14.05
C ILE A 140 3.29 3.71 -12.52
N LEU A 141 4.36 3.76 -11.72
CA LEU A 141 4.27 3.71 -10.25
C LEU A 141 3.57 4.95 -9.66
N GLU A 142 3.80 6.12 -10.22
CA GLU A 142 3.13 7.36 -9.82
C GLU A 142 1.62 7.30 -10.10
N GLN A 143 1.21 6.72 -11.24
CA GLN A 143 -0.21 6.56 -11.60
C GLN A 143 -0.98 5.68 -10.60
N VAL A 144 -0.33 4.66 -10.05
CA VAL A 144 -0.97 3.75 -9.07
C VAL A 144 -0.86 4.24 -7.63
N LYS A 145 -0.28 5.42 -7.40
CA LYS A 145 -0.05 6.01 -6.06
C LYS A 145 0.70 5.04 -5.14
N GLY A 146 1.80 4.46 -5.62
CA GLY A 146 2.68 3.67 -4.75
C GLY A 146 3.23 4.52 -3.60
N ASP A 147 3.37 3.93 -2.41
CA ASP A 147 4.03 4.58 -1.26
C ASP A 147 5.49 4.93 -1.62
N ASN A 148 6.03 6.01 -1.07
CA ASN A 148 7.41 6.45 -1.31
C ASN A 148 8.46 5.35 -1.04
N ASN A 149 8.29 4.56 0.02
CA ASN A 149 9.19 3.46 0.35
C ASN A 149 9.12 2.34 -0.70
N LEU A 150 7.92 2.07 -1.22
CA LEU A 150 7.71 1.10 -2.30
C LEU A 150 8.35 1.58 -3.59
N ASN A 151 8.12 2.83 -3.97
CA ASN A 151 8.67 3.41 -5.19
C ASN A 151 10.20 3.42 -5.16
N GLU A 152 10.81 3.76 -4.03
CA GLU A 152 12.25 3.74 -3.86
C GLU A 152 12.83 2.33 -3.94
N ALA A 153 12.21 1.36 -3.26
CA ALA A 153 12.64 -0.04 -3.33
C ALA A 153 12.52 -0.62 -4.75
N VAL A 154 11.43 -0.35 -5.47
CA VAL A 154 11.25 -0.76 -6.87
C VAL A 154 12.31 -0.11 -7.76
N LYS A 155 12.58 1.19 -7.57
CA LYS A 155 13.61 1.91 -8.32
C LYS A 155 14.99 1.27 -8.13
N ASN A 156 15.34 0.93 -6.90
CA ASN A 156 16.62 0.28 -6.60
C ASN A 156 16.73 -1.10 -7.27
N LEU A 157 15.66 -1.90 -7.26
CA LEU A 157 15.62 -3.22 -7.90
C LEU A 157 15.68 -3.16 -9.44
N LEU A 158 15.20 -2.08 -10.05
CA LEU A 158 15.25 -1.90 -11.52
C LEU A 158 16.58 -1.31 -12.00
N GLN A 159 17.41 -0.78 -11.10
CA GLN A 159 18.72 -0.20 -11.40
C GLN A 159 19.89 -1.15 -11.14
N SER A 160 19.64 -2.27 -10.47
CA SER A 160 20.59 -3.37 -10.21
C SER A 160 20.66 -4.37 -11.36
#